data_AF-A0AAN4YE39-F1
#
_entry.id   AF-A0AAN4YE39-F1
#
_cell.length_a   1.000
_cell.length_b   1.000
_cell.length_c   1.000
_cell.angle_alpha   90.00
_cell.angle_beta   90.00
_cell.angle_gamma   90.00
#
_symmetry.space_group_name_H-M   'P 1'
#
loop_
_entity.id
_entity.type
_entity.pdbx_description
1 polymer ?
#
loop_
_entity_poly.entity_id
_entity_poly.type
_entity_poly.pdbx_seq_one_letter_code
_entity_poly.pdbx_strand_id
1 'polypeptide(L)'
;MVQLASTLTLGLASIASIVSAHPGHNVEAEAAERANFLKKAPIRSRSLAHCATSLKARGVEDLNVARRENAVQLLRRDRGLDTGMPVDF
;
A
#
# COMPACT_ATOMS: atom_id res chain seq x y z
N MET A 1 -34.92 -12.76 -23.97
CA MET A 1 -34.20 -12.80 -22.68
C MET A 1 -32.88 -13.59 -22.72
N VAL A 2 -32.51 -14.24 -23.83
CA VAL A 2 -31.31 -15.11 -23.90
C VAL A 2 -30.01 -14.36 -24.25
N GLN A 3 -30.09 -13.20 -24.91
CA GLN A 3 -28.90 -12.47 -25.39
C GLN A 3 -28.09 -11.74 -24.29
N LEU A 4 -28.75 -11.27 -23.23
CA LEU A 4 -28.08 -10.59 -22.10
C LEU A 4 -27.28 -11.57 -21.22
N ALA A 5 -27.77 -12.80 -21.06
CA ALA A 5 -27.07 -13.83 -20.32
C ALA A 5 -25.75 -14.23 -21.03
N SER A 6 -25.80 -14.33 -22.37
CA SER A 6 -24.63 -14.74 -23.17
C SER A 6 -23.53 -13.67 -23.25
N THR A 7 -23.88 -12.38 -23.20
CA THR A 7 -22.87 -11.30 -23.14
C THR A 7 -22.27 -11.16 -21.75
N LEU A 8 -23.06 -11.41 -20.70
CA LEU A 8 -22.59 -11.38 -19.31
C LEU A 8 -21.59 -12.50 -19.02
N THR A 9 -21.84 -13.73 -19.48
CA THR A 9 -20.93 -14.87 -19.29
C THR A 9 -19.59 -14.66 -20.01
N LEU A 10 -19.61 -14.07 -21.21
CA LEU A 10 -18.39 -13.78 -21.97
C LEU A 10 -17.57 -12.66 -21.33
N GLY A 11 -18.23 -11.64 -20.77
CA GLY A 11 -17.57 -10.57 -20.01
C GLY A 11 -16.96 -11.03 -18.68
N LEU A 12 -17.62 -11.94 -17.96
CA LEU A 12 -17.07 -12.46 -16.69
C LEU A 12 -15.84 -13.35 -16.92
N ALA A 13 -15.84 -14.14 -17.99
CA ALA A 13 -14.72 -15.00 -18.36
C ALA A 13 -13.46 -14.19 -18.73
N SER A 14 -13.61 -13.06 -19.42
CA SER A 14 -12.46 -12.21 -19.79
C SER A 14 -11.85 -11.48 -18.59
N ILE A 15 -12.67 -11.08 -17.61
CA ILE A 15 -12.18 -10.44 -16.37
C ILE A 15 -11.44 -11.45 -15.48
N ALA A 16 -11.92 -12.70 -15.41
CA ALA A 16 -11.24 -13.78 -14.68
C ALA A 16 -9.81 -14.06 -15.22
N SER A 17 -9.58 -13.86 -16.53
CA SER A 17 -8.26 -14.01 -17.15
C SER A 17 -7.24 -12.97 -16.71
N ILE A 18 -7.68 -11.78 -16.25
CA ILE A 18 -6.80 -10.67 -15.89
C ILE A 18 -6.24 -10.82 -14.46
N VAL A 19 -6.91 -11.61 -13.61
CA VAL A 19 -6.50 -11.83 -12.21
C VAL A 19 -5.49 -12.97 -12.06
N SER A 20 -5.16 -13.69 -13.14
CA SER A 20 -4.03 -14.61 -13.10
C SER A 20 -2.73 -13.80 -13.06
N ALA A 21 -2.20 -13.60 -11.85
CA ALA A 21 -0.76 -13.54 -11.65
C ALA A 21 -0.13 -14.65 -12.52
N HIS A 22 0.94 -14.31 -13.26
CA HIS A 22 1.47 -15.10 -14.39
C HIS A 22 1.25 -16.62 -14.23
N PRO A 23 0.54 -17.29 -15.15
CA PRO A 23 0.26 -18.72 -15.04
C PRO A 23 1.55 -19.51 -14.78
N GLY A 24 1.58 -20.31 -13.72
CA GLY A 24 2.76 -21.09 -13.31
C GLY A 24 3.66 -20.41 -12.26
N HIS A 25 3.33 -19.23 -11.75
CA HIS A 25 4.08 -18.58 -10.68
C HIS A 25 3.78 -19.18 -9.30
N ASN A 26 4.82 -19.72 -8.65
CA ASN A 26 4.71 -20.23 -7.28
C ASN A 26 5.01 -19.12 -6.27
N VAL A 27 3.96 -18.62 -5.62
CA VAL A 27 4.05 -17.56 -4.61
C VAL A 27 4.87 -17.99 -3.40
N GLU A 28 4.83 -19.27 -3.02
CA GLU A 28 5.63 -19.77 -1.88
C GLU A 28 7.13 -19.73 -2.21
N ALA A 29 7.50 -20.08 -3.44
CA ALA A 29 8.87 -20.00 -3.91
C ALA A 29 9.38 -18.55 -3.95
N GLU A 30 8.58 -17.62 -4.47
CA GLU A 30 8.90 -16.19 -4.48
C GLU A 30 9.05 -15.63 -3.06
N ALA A 31 8.12 -15.97 -2.17
CA ALA A 31 8.15 -15.53 -0.78
C ALA A 31 9.41 -16.07 -0.06
N ALA A 32 9.77 -17.32 -0.29
CA ALA A 32 10.99 -17.92 0.24
C ALA A 32 12.26 -17.23 -0.28
N GLU A 33 12.31 -16.89 -1.57
CA GLU A 33 13.43 -16.15 -2.17
C GLU A 33 13.56 -14.74 -1.56
N ARG A 34 12.45 -13.99 -1.49
CA ARG A 34 12.42 -12.66 -0.86
C ARG A 34 12.87 -12.72 0.60
N ALA A 35 12.38 -13.71 1.36
CA ALA A 35 12.77 -13.89 2.76
C ALA A 35 14.27 -14.19 2.90
N ASN A 36 14.82 -15.04 2.03
CA ASN A 36 16.24 -15.38 2.01
C ASN A 36 17.11 -14.15 1.68
N PHE A 37 16.72 -13.38 0.68
CA PHE A 37 17.38 -12.11 0.35
C PHE A 37 17.38 -11.16 1.54
N LEU A 38 16.23 -10.95 2.20
CA LEU A 38 16.15 -10.08 3.36
C LEU A 38 17.03 -10.57 4.51
N LYS A 39 17.11 -11.87 4.77
CA LYS A 39 17.99 -12.44 5.83
C LYS A 39 19.48 -12.18 5.56
N LYS A 40 19.90 -12.19 4.29
CA LYS A 40 21.31 -12.10 3.89
C LYS A 40 21.77 -10.68 3.58
N ALA A 41 20.87 -9.83 3.09
CA ALA A 41 21.22 -8.48 2.66
C ALA A 41 21.59 -7.59 3.88
N PRO A 42 22.73 -6.87 3.84
CA PRO A 42 23.15 -6.00 4.92
C PRO A 42 22.09 -4.95 5.26
N ILE A 43 21.92 -4.63 6.55
CA ILE A 43 20.93 -3.63 7.01
C ILE A 43 21.09 -2.29 6.26
N ARG A 44 22.33 -1.84 6.00
CA ARG A 44 22.59 -0.62 5.23
C ARG A 44 22.04 -0.65 3.81
N SER A 45 22.05 -1.80 3.13
CA SER A 45 21.49 -1.96 1.78
C SER A 45 19.96 -1.99 1.77
N ARG A 46 19.36 -2.39 2.90
CA ARG A 46 17.91 -2.45 3.10
C ARG A 46 17.34 -1.16 3.70
N SER A 47 18.20 -0.26 4.15
CA SER A 47 17.82 0.95 4.87
C SER A 47 17.87 2.18 3.97
N LEU A 48 16.86 3.04 4.09
CA LEU A 48 16.81 4.35 3.45
C LEU A 48 17.56 5.43 4.25
N ALA A 49 18.33 5.06 5.29
CA ALA A 49 19.08 6.02 6.11
C ALA A 49 20.04 6.89 5.28
N HIS A 50 20.60 6.34 4.19
CA HIS A 50 21.44 7.09 3.26
C HIS A 50 20.67 8.18 2.48
N CYS A 51 19.35 8.08 2.40
CA CYS A 51 18.47 9.11 1.81
C CYS A 51 17.96 10.13 2.83
N ALA A 52 18.30 10.01 4.12
CA ALA A 52 17.70 10.83 5.18
C ALA A 52 17.83 12.33 4.91
N THR A 53 19.01 12.79 4.51
CA THR A 53 19.26 14.20 4.16
C THR A 53 18.38 14.65 2.99
N SER A 54 18.26 13.84 1.95
CA SER A 54 17.43 14.16 0.78
C SER A 54 15.94 14.14 1.10
N LEU A 55 15.48 13.21 1.94
CA LEU A 55 14.08 13.14 2.37
C LEU A 55 13.71 14.34 3.25
N LYS A 56 14.62 14.74 4.15
CA LYS A 56 14.46 15.94 4.98
C LYS A 56 14.43 17.21 4.13
N ALA A 57 15.36 17.36 3.18
CA ALA A 57 15.38 18.52 2.28
C ALA A 57 14.12 18.63 1.40
N ARG A 58 13.47 17.50 1.12
CA ARG A 58 12.19 17.45 0.39
C ARG A 58 10.96 17.72 1.27
N GLY A 59 11.12 17.83 2.60
CA GLY A 59 10.00 18.02 3.53
C GLY A 59 9.04 16.84 3.61
N VAL A 60 9.49 15.62 3.27
CA VAL A 60 8.61 14.44 3.23
C VAL A 60 8.07 14.09 4.61
N GLU A 61 8.88 14.29 5.65
CA GLU A 61 8.48 14.05 7.04
C GLU A 61 7.33 14.98 7.44
N ASP A 62 7.52 16.30 7.32
CA ASP A 62 6.53 17.32 7.66
C ASP A 62 5.20 17.10 6.92
N LEU A 63 5.25 16.82 5.61
CA LEU A 63 4.07 16.55 4.80
C LEU A 63 3.32 15.29 5.27
N ASN A 64 4.04 14.26 5.70
CA ASN A 64 3.43 13.05 6.22
C ASN A 64 2.82 13.25 7.60
N VAL A 65 3.45 14.06 8.46
CA VAL A 65 2.91 14.45 9.77
C VAL A 65 1.59 15.20 9.58
N ALA A 66 1.59 16.28 8.79
CA ALA A 66 0.38 17.06 8.52
C ALA A 66 -0.75 16.22 7.90
N ARG A 67 -0.41 15.30 6.99
CA ARG A 67 -1.41 14.37 6.42
C ARG A 67 -2.02 13.46 7.48
N ARG A 68 -1.20 12.90 8.37
CA ARG A 68 -1.66 12.01 9.44
C ARG A 68 -2.53 12.76 10.44
N GLU A 69 -2.13 13.98 10.82
CA GLU A 69 -2.94 14.84 11.68
C GLU A 69 -4.31 15.11 11.07
N ASN A 70 -4.37 15.52 9.80
CA ASN A 70 -5.62 15.76 9.09
C ASN A 70 -6.50 14.50 9.03
N ALA A 71 -5.92 13.33 8.78
CA ALA A 71 -6.65 12.07 8.76
C ALA A 71 -7.23 11.74 10.14
N VAL A 72 -6.48 11.96 11.22
CA VAL A 72 -6.96 11.75 12.59
C VAL A 72 -8.08 12.74 12.93
N GLN A 73 -7.95 14.01 12.56
CA GLN A 73 -8.99 15.02 12.80
C GLN A 73 -10.29 14.67 12.07
N LEU A 74 -10.21 14.23 10.82
CA LEU A 74 -11.38 13.76 10.06
C LEU A 74 -12.07 12.60 10.76
N LEU A 75 -11.31 11.58 11.18
CA LEU A 75 -11.85 10.42 11.90
C LEU A 75 -12.47 10.79 13.25
N ARG A 76 -11.91 11.78 13.96
CA ARG A 76 -12.49 12.29 15.22
C ARG A 76 -13.82 12.97 14.97
N ARG A 77 -13.87 13.86 13.97
CA ARG A 77 -15.11 14.56 13.57
C ARG A 77 -16.20 13.57 13.19
N ASP A 78 -15.89 12.57 12.36
CA ASP A 78 -16.85 11.55 11.93
C ASP A 78 -17.40 10.71 13.10
N ARG A 79 -16.66 10.63 14.21
CA ARG A 79 -17.06 9.95 15.45
C ARG A 79 -17.72 10.89 16.48
N GLY A 80 -17.92 12.16 16.14
CA GLY A 80 -18.44 13.17 17.07
C GLY A 80 -17.53 13.42 18.28
N LEU A 81 -16.24 13.09 18.16
CA LEU A 81 -15.24 13.37 19.19
C LEU A 81 -14.78 14.81 19.04
N ASP A 82 -14.70 15.53 20.15
CA ASP A 82 -14.25 16.91 20.17
C ASP A 82 -12.87 17.04 19.52
N THR A 83 -12.73 18.02 18.63
CA THR A 83 -11.48 18.35 17.93
C THR A 83 -10.48 19.08 18.85
N GLY A 84 -10.89 19.40 20.07
CA GLY A 84 -10.10 20.12 21.06
C GLY A 84 -8.97 19.31 21.69
N MET A 85 -7.88 19.13 20.95
CA MET A 85 -6.51 19.38 21.44
C MET A 85 -5.51 19.17 20.29
N PRO A 86 -4.65 20.16 19.99
CA PRO A 86 -3.47 19.94 19.18
C PRO A 86 -2.64 18.82 19.82
N VAL A 87 -2.24 17.83 19.03
CA VAL A 87 -1.19 16.90 19.42
C VAL A 87 0.12 17.58 19.05
N ASP A 88 0.65 18.40 19.96
CA ASP A 88 2.00 18.94 19.83
C ASP A 88 2.98 17.75 19.95
N PHE A 89 3.74 17.50 18.87
CA PHE A 89 4.81 16.50 18.82
C PHE A 89 6.18 17.14 19.05
#